data_AF-A0A7D5D816-F1
#
_entry.id   AF-A0A7D5D816-F1
#
_cell.length_a   1.000
_cell.length_b   1.000
_cell.length_c   1.000
_cell.angle_alpha   90.00
_cell.angle_beta   90.00
_cell.angle_gamma   90.00
#
_symmetry.space_group_name_H-M   'P 1'
#
loop_
_entity.id
_entity.type
_entity.pdbx_description
1 polymer ?
#
loop_
_entity_poly.entity_id
_entity_poly.type
_entity_poly.pdbx_seq_one_letter_code
_entity_poly.pdbx_strand_id
1 'polypeptide(L)'
;MPNSSPMQLRPALPVGPGVIEQALEHQLQRLLPTHHWLCRAPSFKRKQQWFRRLLDETSHAVQLQDSVDNPPARASVATPWARHLAAPPPGTLADFAVSSWLLDSVNPALQPDHQAHPGFASACERIERRAIFHRRQAFELLLTMTRQQQTGLGGQVQAAIDRQWPHLLERLAGWPQEERQRFMARTLEQLHFLGCRAGTAQAGEPSP
;
A
#
# COMPACT_ATOMS: atom_id res chain seq x y z
N MET A 1 43.57 0.19 17.79
CA MET A 1 42.55 -0.81 17.42
C MET A 1 41.20 -0.15 17.60
N PRO A 2 40.35 0.02 16.57
CA PRO A 2 39.00 0.53 16.78
C PRO A 2 38.19 -0.51 17.56
N ASN A 3 37.46 -0.02 18.56
CA ASN A 3 36.71 -0.81 19.51
C ASN A 3 35.43 -1.34 18.84
N SER A 4 35.47 -2.58 18.35
CA SER A 4 34.30 -3.27 17.79
C SER A 4 33.39 -3.73 18.93
N SER A 5 32.64 -2.80 19.52
CA SER A 5 31.53 -3.17 20.39
C SER A 5 30.51 -3.95 19.55
N PRO A 6 30.13 -5.18 19.92
CA PRO A 6 29.11 -5.92 19.20
C PRO A 6 27.82 -5.09 19.20
N MET A 7 27.20 -4.95 18.03
CA MET A 7 25.91 -4.28 17.87
C MET A 7 24.92 -4.96 18.83
N GLN A 8 24.61 -4.31 19.96
CA GLN A 8 23.64 -4.84 20.91
C GLN A 8 22.28 -4.88 20.21
N LEU A 9 21.81 -6.09 19.89
CA LEU A 9 20.44 -6.29 19.43
C LEU A 9 19.52 -5.77 20.54
N ARG A 10 18.79 -4.68 20.25
CA ARG A 10 17.74 -4.18 21.14
C ARG A 10 16.81 -5.37 21.49
N PRO A 11 16.42 -5.54 22.76
CA PRO A 11 15.48 -6.57 23.13
C PRO A 11 14.19 -6.38 22.32
N ALA A 12 13.71 -7.48 21.73
CA ALA A 12 12.46 -7.53 20.99
C ALA A 12 11.32 -7.06 21.90
N LEU A 13 10.80 -5.84 21.67
CA LEU A 13 9.48 -5.49 22.18
C LEU A 13 8.48 -6.51 21.61
N PRO A 14 7.59 -7.09 22.43
CA PRO A 14 6.58 -8.01 21.92
C PRO A 14 5.71 -7.26 20.90
N VAL A 15 5.68 -7.76 19.67
CA VAL A 15 4.72 -7.29 18.67
C VAL A 15 3.35 -7.72 19.17
N GLY A 16 2.56 -6.77 19.67
CA GLY A 16 1.21 -7.05 20.14
C GLY A 16 0.34 -7.58 19.00
N PRO A 17 -0.65 -8.46 19.29
CA PRO A 17 -1.53 -9.05 18.28
C PRO A 17 -2.18 -8.01 17.36
N GLY A 18 -2.44 -6.79 17.85
CA GLY A 18 -3.00 -5.70 17.06
C GLY A 18 -2.15 -5.25 15.85
N VAL A 19 -0.81 -5.33 15.92
CA VAL A 19 0.06 -4.94 14.78
C VAL A 19 -0.04 -5.96 13.64
N ILE A 20 -0.12 -7.24 13.98
CA ILE A 20 -0.25 -8.32 12.99
C ILE A 20 -1.65 -8.29 12.38
N GLU A 21 -2.67 -8.05 13.19
CA GLU A 21 -4.04 -7.85 12.72
C GLU A 21 -4.14 -6.68 11.72
N GLN A 22 -3.51 -5.54 12.03
CA GLN A 22 -3.42 -4.41 11.11
C GLN A 22 -2.66 -4.74 9.83
N ALA A 23 -1.55 -5.48 9.92
CA ALA A 23 -0.77 -5.92 8.76
C ALA A 23 -1.59 -6.84 7.85
N LEU A 24 -2.32 -7.79 8.45
CA LEU A 24 -3.23 -8.71 7.75
C LEU A 24 -4.37 -7.94 7.09
N GLU A 25 -5.03 -7.05 7.83
CA GLU A 25 -6.10 -6.21 7.30
C GLU A 25 -5.62 -5.38 6.10
N HIS A 26 -4.41 -4.84 6.16
CA HIS A 26 -3.81 -4.11 5.03
C HIS A 26 -3.63 -5.00 3.78
N GLN A 27 -3.14 -6.25 3.93
CA GLN A 27 -3.02 -7.16 2.78
C GLN A 27 -4.40 -7.51 2.21
N LEU A 28 -5.36 -7.80 3.08
CA LEU A 28 -6.71 -8.18 2.68
C LEU A 28 -7.41 -7.03 1.95
N GLN A 29 -7.33 -5.79 2.44
CA GLN A 29 -7.95 -4.62 1.81
C GLN A 29 -7.51 -4.40 0.35
N ARG A 30 -6.35 -4.91 -0.06
CA ARG A 30 -5.82 -4.80 -1.43
C ARG A 30 -6.41 -5.83 -2.41
N LEU A 31 -7.09 -6.86 -1.92
CA LEU A 31 -7.71 -7.91 -2.73
C LEU A 31 -8.96 -7.43 -3.48
N LEU A 32 -9.95 -6.84 -2.80
CA LEU A 32 -11.23 -6.35 -3.34
C LEU A 32 -11.05 -5.48 -4.57
N PRO A 33 -10.22 -4.42 -4.55
CA PRO A 33 -10.10 -3.59 -5.73
C PRO A 33 -9.46 -4.34 -6.90
N THR A 34 -8.51 -5.22 -6.61
CA THR A 34 -7.90 -6.08 -7.63
C THR A 34 -8.91 -7.07 -8.21
N HIS A 35 -9.73 -7.69 -7.37
CA HIS A 35 -10.78 -8.63 -7.76
C HIS A 35 -11.86 -7.95 -8.61
N HIS A 36 -12.35 -6.78 -8.19
CA HIS A 36 -13.35 -6.01 -8.92
C HIS A 36 -12.90 -5.67 -10.35
N TRP A 37 -11.65 -5.26 -10.49
CA TRP A 37 -11.08 -4.88 -11.78
C TRP A 37 -10.62 -6.07 -12.62
N LEU A 38 -10.38 -7.26 -12.03
CA LEU A 38 -9.86 -8.44 -12.74
C LEU A 38 -10.65 -8.79 -14.02
N CYS A 39 -11.98 -8.87 -13.92
CA CYS A 39 -12.84 -9.19 -15.07
C CYS A 39 -12.96 -8.03 -16.07
N ARG A 40 -12.57 -6.80 -15.67
CA ARG A 40 -12.62 -5.55 -16.46
C ARG A 40 -11.25 -5.10 -16.96
N ALA A 41 -10.23 -5.96 -16.85
CA ALA A 41 -8.87 -5.59 -17.22
C ALA A 41 -8.79 -5.14 -18.69
N PRO A 42 -8.15 -4.00 -18.98
CA PRO A 42 -8.13 -3.41 -20.33
C PRO A 42 -7.25 -4.18 -21.32
N SER A 43 -6.49 -5.17 -20.85
CA SER A 43 -5.73 -6.08 -21.69
C SER A 43 -5.45 -7.40 -20.98
N PHE A 44 -5.13 -8.44 -21.75
CA PHE A 44 -4.73 -9.74 -21.18
C PHE A 44 -3.48 -9.61 -20.31
N LYS A 45 -2.49 -8.79 -20.73
CA LYS A 45 -1.31 -8.47 -19.91
C LYS A 45 -1.72 -7.92 -18.54
N ARG A 46 -2.65 -6.96 -18.46
CA ARG A 46 -3.13 -6.42 -17.19
C ARG A 46 -3.87 -7.46 -16.36
N LYS A 47 -4.69 -8.30 -17.00
CA LYS A 47 -5.39 -9.41 -16.33
C LYS A 47 -4.40 -10.38 -15.67
N GLN A 48 -3.33 -10.78 -16.36
CA GLN A 48 -2.30 -11.65 -15.81
C GLN A 48 -1.57 -11.01 -14.63
N GLN A 49 -1.21 -9.71 -14.74
CA GLN A 49 -0.55 -8.97 -13.67
C GLN A 49 -1.43 -8.88 -12.40
N TRP A 50 -2.72 -8.60 -12.57
CA TRP A 50 -3.66 -8.50 -11.44
C TRP A 50 -4.01 -9.86 -10.84
N PHE A 51 -4.11 -10.90 -11.66
CA PHE A 51 -4.25 -12.26 -11.16
C PHE A 51 -3.03 -12.66 -10.31
N ARG A 52 -1.82 -12.33 -10.76
CA ARG A 52 -0.61 -12.55 -9.97
C ARG A 52 -0.64 -11.78 -8.65
N ARG A 53 -1.07 -10.51 -8.66
CA ARG A 53 -1.24 -9.72 -7.43
C ARG A 53 -2.19 -10.40 -6.45
N LEU A 54 -3.36 -10.89 -6.89
CA LEU A 54 -4.30 -11.60 -5.99
C LEU A 54 -3.64 -12.79 -5.29
N LEU A 55 -2.82 -13.55 -6.01
CA LEU A 55 -2.07 -14.68 -5.43
C LEU A 55 -1.01 -14.21 -4.44
N ASP A 56 -0.22 -13.21 -4.80
CA ASP A 56 0.84 -12.68 -3.94
C ASP A 56 0.25 -12.06 -2.66
N GLU A 57 -0.83 -11.26 -2.73
CA GLU A 57 -1.46 -10.67 -1.54
C GLU A 57 -2.08 -11.71 -0.61
N THR A 58 -2.67 -12.76 -1.17
CA THR A 58 -3.16 -13.90 -0.38
C THR A 58 -1.98 -14.61 0.31
N SER A 59 -0.86 -14.82 -0.41
CA SER A 59 0.35 -15.40 0.16
C SER A 59 1.01 -14.49 1.21
N HIS A 60 0.95 -13.17 1.06
CA HIS A 60 1.44 -12.22 2.05
C HIS A 60 0.65 -12.31 3.35
N ALA A 61 -0.68 -12.40 3.27
CA ALA A 61 -1.52 -12.59 4.45
C ALA A 61 -1.18 -13.88 5.20
N VAL A 62 -1.02 -15.00 4.48
CA VAL A 62 -0.60 -16.28 5.09
C VAL A 62 0.80 -16.15 5.71
N GLN A 63 1.77 -15.54 5.02
CA GLN A 63 3.11 -15.32 5.55
C GLN A 63 3.14 -14.47 6.83
N LEU A 64 2.27 -13.47 6.96
CA LEU A 64 2.16 -12.66 8.17
C LEU A 64 1.54 -13.46 9.32
N GLN A 65 0.51 -14.26 9.03
CA GLN A 65 -0.11 -15.13 10.02
C GLN A 65 0.89 -16.16 10.58
N ASP A 66 1.70 -16.76 9.71
CA ASP A 66 2.71 -17.76 10.08
C ASP A 66 3.99 -17.15 10.66
N SER A 67 4.12 -15.81 10.70
CA SER A 67 5.34 -15.12 11.12
C SER A 67 5.52 -15.00 12.65
N VAL A 68 4.55 -15.48 13.42
CA VAL A 68 4.53 -15.40 14.89
C VAL A 68 4.10 -16.70 15.54
N ASP A 69 4.64 -16.96 16.74
CA ASP A 69 4.38 -18.19 17.49
C ASP A 69 2.94 -18.28 18.03
N ASN A 70 2.29 -17.12 18.22
CA ASN A 70 0.89 -17.00 18.65
C ASN A 70 0.11 -16.17 17.61
N PRO A 71 -0.38 -16.80 16.52
CA PRO A 71 -1.11 -16.09 15.49
C PRO A 71 -2.41 -15.47 16.04
N PRO A 72 -2.89 -14.36 15.44
CA PRO A 72 -4.17 -13.77 15.79
C PRO A 72 -5.30 -14.80 15.77
N ALA A 73 -6.28 -14.66 16.67
CA ALA A 73 -7.46 -15.51 16.66
C ALA A 73 -8.12 -15.49 15.27
N ARG A 74 -8.67 -16.61 14.81
CA ARG A 74 -9.33 -16.72 13.49
C ARG A 74 -10.40 -15.63 13.26
N ALA A 75 -11.07 -15.20 14.33
CA ALA A 75 -12.05 -14.12 14.33
C ALA A 75 -11.44 -12.74 13.95
N SER A 76 -10.17 -12.50 14.33
CA SER A 76 -9.42 -11.29 14.01
C SER A 76 -9.09 -11.19 12.51
N VAL A 77 -9.06 -12.31 11.79
CA VAL A 77 -8.88 -12.35 10.31
C VAL A 77 -10.23 -12.33 9.59
N ALA A 78 -11.24 -13.01 10.14
CA ALA A 78 -12.57 -13.10 9.56
C ALA A 78 -13.31 -11.74 9.52
N THR A 79 -13.10 -10.90 10.53
CA THR A 79 -13.78 -9.59 10.62
C THR A 79 -13.30 -8.60 9.55
N PRO A 80 -11.98 -8.40 9.32
CA PRO A 80 -11.48 -7.65 8.17
C PRO A 80 -11.96 -8.22 6.83
N TRP A 81 -11.99 -9.55 6.67
CA TRP A 81 -12.49 -10.19 5.46
C TRP A 81 -13.98 -9.89 5.22
N ALA A 82 -14.82 -9.94 6.26
CA ALA A 82 -16.24 -9.61 6.16
C ALA A 82 -16.45 -8.11 5.85
N ARG A 83 -15.73 -7.20 6.53
CA ARG A 83 -15.74 -5.76 6.22
C ARG A 83 -15.30 -5.47 4.79
N HIS A 84 -14.30 -6.21 4.32
CA HIS A 84 -13.81 -6.14 2.95
C HIS A 84 -14.86 -6.57 1.92
N LEU A 85 -15.52 -7.71 2.14
CA LEU A 85 -16.63 -8.15 1.26
C LEU A 85 -17.82 -7.18 1.27
N ALA A 86 -18.03 -6.46 2.36
CA ALA A 86 -19.08 -5.46 2.52
C ALA A 86 -18.69 -4.04 2.03
N ALA A 87 -17.43 -3.80 1.65
CA ALA A 87 -16.97 -2.49 1.22
C ALA A 87 -17.51 -2.16 -0.20
N PRO A 88 -17.84 -0.88 -0.47
CA PRO A 88 -18.35 -0.48 -1.77
C PRO A 88 -17.33 -0.79 -2.87
N PRO A 89 -17.80 -1.01 -4.12
CA PRO A 89 -16.90 -1.26 -5.23
C PRO A 89 -15.88 -0.11 -5.36
N PRO A 90 -14.65 -0.41 -5.80
CA PRO A 90 -13.65 0.62 -6.00
C PRO A 90 -14.16 1.64 -7.03
N GLY A 91 -13.61 2.85 -6.96
CA GLY A 91 -13.86 3.88 -7.96
C GLY A 91 -13.39 3.49 -9.38
N THR A 92 -13.10 4.49 -10.19
CA THR A 92 -12.67 4.33 -11.59
C THR A 92 -11.37 3.51 -11.73
N LEU A 93 -11.01 3.15 -12.97
CA LEU A 93 -9.73 2.49 -13.24
C LEU A 93 -8.55 3.36 -12.77
N ALA A 94 -8.70 4.68 -12.85
CA ALA A 94 -7.73 5.64 -12.32
C ALA A 94 -7.63 5.54 -10.79
N ASP A 95 -8.75 5.43 -10.06
CA ASP A 95 -8.74 5.24 -8.60
C ASP A 95 -8.02 3.96 -8.21
N PHE A 96 -8.28 2.87 -8.93
CA PHE A 96 -7.59 1.61 -8.70
C PHE A 96 -6.08 1.72 -8.93
N ALA A 97 -5.69 2.33 -10.05
CA ALA A 97 -4.28 2.49 -10.41
C ALA A 97 -3.55 3.43 -9.44
N VAL A 98 -4.15 4.57 -9.08
CA VAL A 98 -3.58 5.54 -8.14
C VAL A 98 -3.47 4.92 -6.75
N SER A 99 -4.52 4.26 -6.23
CA SER A 99 -4.44 3.60 -4.93
C SER A 99 -3.36 2.52 -4.91
N SER A 100 -3.25 1.71 -5.96
CA SER A 100 -2.28 0.62 -6.04
C SER A 100 -0.83 1.10 -6.24
N TRP A 101 -0.64 2.34 -6.69
CA TRP A 101 0.68 2.98 -6.77
C TRP A 101 0.99 3.75 -5.48
N LEU A 102 0.07 4.60 -5.01
CA LEU A 102 0.30 5.59 -3.97
C LEU A 102 0.09 5.03 -2.57
N LEU A 103 -1.04 4.38 -2.31
CA LEU A 103 -1.42 3.92 -0.98
C LEU A 103 -0.80 2.58 -0.62
N ASP A 104 -0.57 1.71 -1.60
CA ASP A 104 0.22 0.47 -1.45
C ASP A 104 1.70 0.75 -1.12
N SER A 105 2.18 1.98 -1.39
CA SER A 105 3.53 2.41 -1.03
C SER A 105 3.65 2.82 0.43
N VAL A 106 2.52 2.97 1.13
CA VAL A 106 2.47 3.35 2.55
C VAL A 106 1.72 2.27 3.30
N ASN A 107 2.48 1.30 3.79
CA ASN A 107 1.96 0.30 4.71
C ASN A 107 2.34 0.69 6.15
N PRO A 108 1.38 1.15 6.97
CA PRO A 108 1.65 1.57 8.33
C PRO A 108 2.24 0.47 9.21
N ALA A 109 1.91 -0.80 8.94
CA ALA A 109 2.41 -1.94 9.70
C ALA A 109 3.87 -2.32 9.37
N LEU A 110 4.45 -1.71 8.32
CA LEU A 110 5.83 -1.92 7.88
C LEU A 110 6.77 -0.79 8.32
N GLN A 111 6.29 0.14 9.15
CA GLN A 111 7.13 1.22 9.66
C GLN A 111 8.28 0.68 10.52
N PRO A 112 9.45 1.36 10.52
CA PRO A 112 10.69 0.87 11.14
C PRO A 112 10.56 0.44 12.60
N ASP A 113 9.61 1.00 13.34
CA ASP A 113 9.44 0.76 14.77
C ASP A 113 8.76 -0.59 15.11
N HIS A 114 8.23 -1.32 14.12
CA HIS A 114 7.50 -2.59 14.35
C HIS A 114 8.32 -3.86 14.10
N GLN A 115 9.62 -3.75 13.80
CA GLN A 115 10.49 -4.90 13.47
C GLN A 115 11.14 -5.58 14.69
N ALA A 116 10.53 -5.47 15.87
CA ALA A 116 11.06 -6.08 17.07
C ALA A 116 10.98 -7.62 17.06
N HIS A 117 10.04 -8.23 16.32
CA HIS A 117 9.94 -9.69 16.16
C HIS A 117 10.66 -10.17 14.88
N PRO A 118 11.67 -11.06 14.96
CA PRO A 118 12.49 -11.44 13.81
C PRO A 118 11.71 -12.17 12.71
N GLY A 119 10.76 -13.04 13.09
CA GLY A 119 9.89 -13.73 12.13
C GLY A 119 9.01 -12.76 11.34
N PHE A 120 8.45 -11.76 12.02
CA PHE A 120 7.60 -10.73 11.44
C PHE A 120 8.41 -9.81 10.52
N ALA A 121 9.56 -9.30 11.00
CA ALA A 121 10.46 -8.48 10.21
C ALA A 121 10.91 -9.18 8.91
N SER A 122 11.22 -10.47 8.99
CA SER A 122 11.60 -11.28 7.82
C SER A 122 10.44 -11.46 6.83
N ALA A 123 9.21 -11.67 7.31
CA ALA A 123 8.01 -11.73 6.46
C ALA A 123 7.77 -10.40 5.76
N CYS A 124 7.80 -9.31 6.51
CA CYS A 124 7.68 -7.94 6.04
C CYS A 124 8.67 -7.61 4.91
N GLU A 125 9.95 -7.98 5.07
CA GLU A 125 10.98 -7.76 4.05
C GLU A 125 10.73 -8.58 2.77
N ARG A 126 10.28 -9.84 2.89
CA ARG A 126 9.88 -10.65 1.72
C ARG A 126 8.69 -10.05 0.98
N ILE A 127 7.69 -9.57 1.72
CA ILE A 127 6.49 -8.94 1.19
C ILE A 127 6.87 -7.68 0.42
N GLU A 128 7.67 -6.78 0.99
CA GLU A 128 8.08 -5.54 0.32
C GLU A 128 8.82 -5.80 -1.00
N ARG A 129 9.73 -6.77 -1.02
CA ARG A 129 10.44 -7.16 -2.26
C ARG A 129 9.49 -7.55 -3.38
N ARG A 130 8.37 -8.21 -3.07
CA ARG A 130 7.33 -8.57 -4.07
C ARG A 130 6.40 -7.40 -4.38
N ALA A 131 6.02 -6.61 -3.38
CA ALA A 131 5.12 -5.47 -3.51
C ALA A 131 5.66 -4.38 -4.46
N ILE A 132 7.00 -4.21 -4.54
CA ILE A 132 7.65 -3.31 -5.52
C ILE A 132 7.19 -3.61 -6.95
N PHE A 133 7.02 -4.88 -7.32
CA PHE A 133 6.58 -5.27 -8.65
C PHE A 133 5.15 -4.77 -8.95
N HIS A 134 4.23 -4.90 -7.99
CA HIS A 134 2.85 -4.43 -8.15
C HIS A 134 2.77 -2.90 -8.23
N ARG A 135 3.56 -2.19 -7.42
CA ARG A 135 3.66 -0.73 -7.48
C ARG A 135 4.15 -0.25 -8.84
N ARG A 136 5.17 -0.90 -9.40
CA ARG A 136 5.67 -0.59 -10.75
C ARG A 136 4.59 -0.83 -11.81
N GLN A 137 3.85 -1.94 -11.73
CA GLN A 137 2.77 -2.21 -12.68
C GLN A 137 1.65 -1.18 -12.63
N ALA A 138 1.29 -0.72 -11.43
CA ALA A 138 0.32 0.36 -11.23
C ALA A 138 0.83 1.66 -11.85
N PHE A 139 2.09 2.03 -11.62
CA PHE A 139 2.70 3.20 -12.24
C PHE A 139 2.74 3.12 -13.78
N GLU A 140 3.08 1.96 -14.35
CA GLU A 140 3.02 1.75 -15.80
C GLU A 140 1.60 1.93 -16.37
N LEU A 141 0.56 1.59 -15.59
CA LEU A 141 -0.82 1.81 -16.00
C LEU A 141 -1.16 3.30 -16.00
N LEU A 142 -0.79 4.01 -14.93
CA LEU A 142 -0.95 5.47 -14.84
C LEU A 142 -0.24 6.17 -16.00
N LEU A 143 0.99 5.77 -16.31
CA LEU A 143 1.75 6.33 -17.43
C LEU A 143 1.06 6.09 -18.78
N THR A 144 0.45 4.91 -18.96
CA THR A 144 -0.33 4.61 -20.17
C THR A 144 -1.55 5.53 -20.26
N MET A 145 -2.26 5.73 -19.14
CA MET A 145 -3.46 6.58 -19.06
C MET A 145 -3.13 8.05 -19.32
N THR A 146 -2.04 8.58 -18.73
CA THR A 146 -1.67 10.00 -18.89
C THR A 146 -1.08 10.31 -20.27
N ARG A 147 -0.43 9.35 -20.94
CA ARG A 147 0.06 9.52 -22.32
C ARG A 147 -1.04 9.51 -23.38
N GLN A 148 -2.21 8.94 -23.09
CA GLN A 148 -3.35 8.89 -24.01
C GLN A 148 -4.16 10.19 -23.96
N GLN A 149 -3.56 11.33 -24.31
CA GLN A 149 -4.17 12.66 -24.12
C GLN A 149 -5.56 12.82 -24.76
N GLN A 150 -5.82 12.17 -25.90
CA GLN A 150 -7.09 12.26 -26.62
C GLN A 150 -8.27 11.54 -25.94
N THR A 151 -8.04 10.78 -24.88
CA THR A 151 -9.07 9.96 -24.20
C THR A 151 -9.65 10.60 -22.94
N GLY A 152 -9.11 11.73 -22.48
CA GLY A 152 -9.48 12.34 -21.19
C GLY A 152 -9.01 11.55 -19.96
N LEU A 153 -8.32 10.41 -20.13
CA LEU A 153 -7.84 9.56 -19.02
C LEU A 153 -6.82 10.27 -18.13
N GLY A 154 -6.03 11.21 -18.65
CA GLY A 154 -5.12 12.02 -17.84
C GLY A 154 -5.85 12.85 -16.78
N GLY A 155 -7.01 13.43 -17.12
CA GLY A 155 -7.86 14.15 -16.16
C GLY A 155 -8.43 13.22 -15.08
N GLN A 156 -8.79 11.98 -15.43
CA GLN A 156 -9.23 10.98 -14.46
C GLN A 156 -8.10 10.59 -13.49
N VAL A 157 -6.86 10.48 -13.97
CA VAL A 157 -5.70 10.23 -13.12
C VAL A 157 -5.48 11.37 -12.13
N GLN A 158 -5.54 12.63 -12.58
CA GLN A 158 -5.44 13.77 -11.68
C GLN A 158 -6.56 13.78 -10.64
N ALA A 159 -7.82 13.57 -11.05
CA ALA A 159 -8.94 13.53 -10.12
C ALA A 159 -8.83 12.39 -9.10
N ALA A 160 -8.28 11.24 -9.50
CA ALA A 160 -7.98 10.14 -8.58
C ALA A 160 -6.85 10.50 -7.62
N ILE A 161 -5.78 11.17 -8.07
CA ILE A 161 -4.73 11.70 -7.19
C ILE A 161 -5.33 12.65 -6.16
N ASP A 162 -6.15 13.62 -6.59
CA ASP A 162 -6.77 14.60 -5.71
C ASP A 162 -7.61 13.92 -4.61
N ARG A 163 -8.36 12.85 -4.94
CA ARG A 163 -9.12 12.06 -3.96
C ARG A 163 -8.24 11.27 -3.00
N GLN A 164 -7.16 10.65 -3.49
CA GLN A 164 -6.31 9.77 -2.68
C GLN A 164 -5.24 10.52 -1.88
N TRP A 165 -4.97 11.78 -2.21
CA TRP A 165 -3.91 12.57 -1.60
C TRP A 165 -4.10 12.82 -0.09
N PRO A 166 -5.28 13.20 0.41
CA PRO A 166 -5.49 13.34 1.85
C PRO A 166 -5.23 12.04 2.61
N HIS A 167 -5.70 10.91 2.08
CA HIS A 167 -5.45 9.59 2.67
C HIS A 167 -3.97 9.21 2.71
N LEU A 168 -3.19 9.62 1.71
CA LEU A 168 -1.74 9.47 1.73
C LEU A 168 -1.14 10.27 2.89
N LEU A 169 -1.51 11.55 3.03
CA LEU A 169 -0.99 12.43 4.07
C LEU A 169 -1.35 11.92 5.47
N GLU A 170 -2.58 11.44 5.67
CA GLU A 170 -3.03 10.79 6.91
C GLU A 170 -2.16 9.58 7.26
N ARG A 171 -1.88 8.68 6.30
CA ARG A 171 -1.04 7.49 6.53
C ARG A 171 0.42 7.85 6.84
N LEU A 172 0.93 8.93 6.24
CA LEU A 172 2.28 9.44 6.48
C LEU A 172 2.42 10.24 7.78
N ALA A 173 1.32 10.64 8.43
CA ALA A 173 1.36 11.46 9.64
C ALA A 173 2.13 10.78 10.78
N GLY A 174 2.07 9.45 10.85
CA GLY A 174 2.80 8.64 11.84
C GLY A 174 4.27 8.34 11.49
N TRP A 175 4.74 8.68 10.28
CA TRP A 175 6.10 8.36 9.85
C TRP A 175 7.14 9.32 10.43
N PRO A 176 8.39 8.84 10.68
CA PRO A 176 9.51 9.71 10.99
C PRO A 176 9.66 10.82 9.95
N GLN A 177 9.93 12.05 10.40
CA GLN A 177 9.94 13.24 9.54
C GLN A 177 10.83 13.09 8.31
N GLU A 178 12.06 12.57 8.48
CA GLU A 178 12.99 12.38 7.37
C GLU A 178 12.48 11.36 6.35
N GLU A 179 11.91 10.25 6.81
CA GLU A 179 11.37 9.21 5.93
C GLU A 179 10.17 9.71 5.14
N ARG A 180 9.28 10.46 5.80
CA ARG A 180 8.18 11.16 5.15
C ARG A 180 8.68 12.12 4.08
N GLN A 181 9.70 12.92 4.36
CA GLN A 181 10.29 13.84 3.37
C GLN A 181 10.89 13.10 2.17
N ARG A 182 11.65 12.03 2.39
CA ARG A 182 12.21 11.20 1.30
C ARG A 182 11.14 10.51 0.48
N PHE A 183 10.07 10.03 1.11
CA PHE A 183 8.92 9.47 0.42
C PHE A 183 8.28 10.53 -0.47
N MET A 184 7.91 11.67 0.11
CA MET A 184 7.23 12.76 -0.59
C MET A 184 8.05 13.30 -1.77
N ALA A 185 9.36 13.48 -1.61
CA ALA A 185 10.23 13.94 -2.69
C ALA A 185 10.16 13.03 -3.92
N ARG A 186 10.30 11.70 -3.72
CA ARG A 186 10.19 10.71 -4.81
C ARG A 186 8.80 10.66 -5.41
N THR A 187 7.75 10.77 -4.60
CA THR A 187 6.36 10.80 -5.07
C THR A 187 6.08 12.02 -5.93
N LEU A 188 6.59 13.19 -5.56
CA LEU A 188 6.43 14.43 -6.33
C LEU A 188 7.16 14.35 -7.68
N GLU A 189 8.37 13.78 -7.73
CA GLU A 189 9.07 13.51 -8.99
C GLU A 189 8.27 12.58 -9.91
N GLN A 190 7.69 11.52 -9.35
CA GLN A 190 6.85 10.58 -10.09
C GLN A 190 5.56 11.24 -10.61
N LEU A 191 4.93 12.12 -9.82
CA LEU A 191 3.78 12.91 -10.26
C LEU A 191 4.16 13.82 -11.43
N HIS A 192 5.29 14.52 -11.32
CA HIS A 192 5.79 15.37 -12.38
C HIS A 192 6.01 14.56 -13.68
N PHE A 193 6.60 13.36 -13.57
CA PHE A 193 6.78 12.46 -14.70
C PHE A 193 5.45 12.01 -15.35
N LEU A 194 4.39 11.85 -14.55
CA LEU A 194 3.04 11.56 -15.04
C LEU A 194 2.33 12.78 -15.65
N GLY A 195 2.91 13.98 -15.57
CA GLY A 195 2.24 15.23 -15.94
C GLY A 195 1.13 15.62 -14.96
N CYS A 196 1.18 15.11 -13.74
CA CYS A 196 0.19 15.34 -12.68
C CYS A 196 0.78 16.24 -11.59
N ARG A 197 -0.10 16.79 -10.74
CA ARG A 197 0.27 17.57 -9.56
C ARG A 197 -0.18 16.86 -8.28
N ALA A 198 0.45 17.22 -7.17
CA ALA A 198 -0.03 16.86 -5.84
C ALA A 198 -1.48 17.33 -5.66
N GLY A 199 -2.30 16.52 -5.00
CA GLY A 199 -3.62 16.96 -4.59
C GLY A 199 -3.50 18.12 -3.61
N THR A 200 -4.41 19.09 -3.69
CA THR A 200 -4.55 20.06 -2.60
C THR A 200 -5.25 19.33 -1.46
N ALA A 201 -4.66 19.32 -0.26
CA ALA A 201 -5.45 19.04 0.91
C ALA A 201 -6.56 20.10 0.94
N GLN A 202 -7.82 19.71 0.71
CA GLN A 202 -8.90 20.53 1.24
C GLN A 202 -8.74 20.45 2.75
N ALA A 203 -7.97 21.38 3.32
CA ALA A 203 -8.15 21.73 4.71
C ALA A 203 -9.62 22.13 4.80
N GLY A 204 -10.42 21.35 5.52
CA GLY A 204 -11.74 21.79 5.92
C GLY A 204 -11.54 23.06 6.72
N GLU A 205 -11.70 24.21 6.07
CA GLU A 205 -12.09 25.41 6.79
C GLU A 205 -13.46 25.09 7.40
N PRO A 206 -13.62 25.22 8.73
CA PRO A 206 -14.95 25.18 9.29
C PRO A 206 -15.74 26.31 8.63
N SER A 207 -16.90 25.99 8.07
CA SER A 207 -17.83 27.02 7.58
C SER A 207 -18.11 28.03 8.70
N PRO A 208 -18.31 29.31 8.34
CA PRO A 208 -18.47 30.40 9.30
C PRO A 208 -19.66 30.20 10.25
#